data_AF-A0A8J6J468-F1
#
_entry.id   AF-A0A8J6J468-F1
#
_cell.length_a   1.000
_cell.length_b   1.000
_cell.length_c   1.000
_cell.angle_alpha   90.00
_cell.angle_beta   90.00
_cell.angle_gamma   90.00
#
_symmetry.space_group_name_H-M   'P 1'
#
loop_
_entity.id
_entity.type
_entity.pdbx_description
1 polymer ?
#
loop_
_entity_poly.entity_id
_entity_poly.type
_entity_poly.pdbx_seq_one_letter_code
_entity_poly.pdbx_strand_id
1 'polypeptide(L)'
;MLPKELFLSTLEKIQKQEARIDEFNTALSKICDGFPVFDSENQYLIALRELLKYTMQDQYDYIGWWLYEAPDAGYTVWWDDEDGKEIRVDLTEPGALYDYLVEYAAPEGVQEDEL
;
A
#
# COMPACT_ATOMS: atom_id res chain seq x y z
N MET A 1 -2.84 -13.10 -6.59
CA MET A 1 -1.88 -12.94 -5.48
C MET A 1 -0.46 -13.13 -5.96
N LEU A 2 0.43 -12.19 -5.65
CA LEU A 2 1.87 -12.31 -5.88
C LEU A 2 2.50 -13.22 -4.82
N PRO A 3 3.66 -13.84 -5.09
CA PRO A 3 4.49 -14.42 -4.05
C PRO A 3 4.93 -13.36 -3.03
N LYS A 4 4.96 -13.70 -1.73
CA LYS A 4 5.32 -12.78 -0.64
C LYS A 4 6.64 -12.05 -0.89
N GLU A 5 7.69 -12.76 -1.30
CA GLU A 5 9.00 -12.15 -1.59
C GLU A 5 8.92 -11.09 -2.69
N LEU A 6 8.15 -11.34 -3.75
CA LEU A 6 7.98 -10.40 -4.85
C LEU A 6 7.17 -9.17 -4.40
N PHE A 7 6.13 -9.37 -3.59
CA PHE A 7 5.36 -8.28 -2.99
C PHE A 7 6.24 -7.37 -2.14
N LEU A 8 6.99 -7.96 -1.20
CA LEU A 8 7.91 -7.24 -0.30
C LEU A 8 8.98 -6.47 -1.09
N SER A 9 9.60 -7.13 -2.07
CA SER A 9 10.61 -6.46 -2.91
C SER A 9 10.00 -5.33 -3.75
N THR A 10 8.74 -5.46 -4.18
CA THR A 10 8.04 -4.41 -4.93
C THR A 10 7.80 -3.18 -4.07
N LEU A 11 7.28 -3.34 -2.84
CA LEU A 11 7.09 -2.22 -1.91
C LEU A 11 8.41 -1.53 -1.57
N GLU A 12 9.46 -2.31 -1.28
CA GLU A 12 10.78 -1.76 -0.99
C GLU A 12 11.33 -0.93 -2.17
N LYS A 13 11.12 -1.39 -3.41
CA LYS A 13 11.54 -0.66 -4.62
C LYS A 13 10.74 0.64 -4.83
N ILE A 14 9.45 0.64 -4.52
CA ILE A 14 8.60 1.85 -4.57
C ILE A 14 9.12 2.88 -3.58
N GLN A 15 9.26 2.51 -2.30
CA GLN A 15 9.77 3.40 -1.26
C GLN A 15 11.17 3.94 -1.58
N LYS A 16 12.07 3.09 -2.11
CA LYS A 16 13.40 3.53 -2.56
C LYS A 16 13.34 4.52 -3.74
N GLN A 17 12.36 4.39 -4.64
CA GLN A 17 12.19 5.32 -5.74
C GLN A 17 11.62 6.65 -5.23
N GLU A 18 10.66 6.62 -4.31
CA GLU A 18 10.09 7.82 -3.71
C GLU A 18 11.13 8.59 -2.90
N ALA A 19 11.93 7.90 -2.07
CA ALA A 19 13.04 8.53 -1.35
C ALA A 19 14.03 9.25 -2.28
N ARG A 20 14.28 8.72 -3.50
CA ARG A 20 15.10 9.40 -4.52
C ARG A 20 14.42 10.64 -5.08
N ILE A 21 13.11 10.59 -5.31
CA ILE A 21 12.33 11.74 -5.78
C ILE A 21 12.32 12.83 -4.71
N ASP A 22 12.15 12.46 -3.43
CA ASP A 22 12.17 13.40 -2.31
C ASP A 22 13.54 14.04 -2.10
N GLU A 23 14.62 13.29 -2.24
CA GLU A 23 15.99 13.83 -2.22
C GLU A 23 16.17 14.84 -3.37
N PHE A 24 15.65 14.53 -4.55
CA PHE A 24 15.71 15.42 -5.71
C PHE A 24 14.89 16.70 -5.50
N ASN A 25 13.66 16.59 -4.99
CA ASN A 25 12.82 17.73 -4.62
C ASN A 25 13.51 18.61 -3.56
N THR A 26 14.15 17.99 -2.57
CA THR A 26 14.94 18.66 -1.53
C THR A 26 16.17 19.36 -2.12
N ALA A 27 16.78 18.82 -3.17
CA ALA A 27 17.88 19.49 -3.87
C ALA A 27 17.37 20.71 -4.66
N LEU A 28 16.26 20.56 -5.37
CA LEU A 28 15.63 21.65 -6.13
C LEU A 28 15.18 22.80 -5.22
N SER A 29 14.69 22.51 -4.01
CA SER A 29 14.23 23.55 -3.08
C SER A 29 15.33 24.49 -2.60
N LYS A 30 16.61 24.11 -2.77
CA LYS A 30 17.77 24.97 -2.44
C LYS A 30 18.05 26.03 -3.52
N ILE A 31 17.53 25.87 -4.72
CA ILE A 31 17.82 26.72 -5.88
C ILE A 31 16.57 27.38 -6.49
N CYS A 32 15.38 27.02 -5.99
CA CYS A 32 14.11 27.58 -6.44
C CYS A 32 13.44 28.34 -5.29
N ASP A 33 12.88 29.51 -5.57
CA ASP A 33 11.96 30.18 -4.67
C ASP A 33 10.59 29.48 -4.77
N GLY A 34 10.32 28.51 -3.89
CA GLY A 34 9.06 27.75 -3.85
C GLY A 34 9.22 26.30 -3.42
N PHE A 35 8.14 25.52 -3.56
CA PHE A 35 8.15 24.07 -3.32
C PHE A 35 8.16 23.34 -4.68
N PRO A 36 9.33 22.97 -5.21
CA PRO A 36 9.40 22.25 -6.48
C PRO A 36 8.78 20.87 -6.31
N VAL A 37 7.94 20.50 -7.28
CA VAL A 37 7.27 19.20 -7.33
C VAL A 37 7.73 18.50 -8.60
N PHE A 38 8.71 17.61 -8.46
CA PHE A 38 9.19 16.77 -9.54
C PHE A 38 8.43 15.45 -9.55
N ASP A 39 7.94 15.06 -10.74
CA ASP A 39 7.43 13.71 -11.03
C ASP A 39 6.26 13.24 -10.14
N SER A 40 5.44 14.18 -9.62
CA SER A 40 4.27 13.87 -8.79
C SER A 40 3.19 13.05 -9.48
N GLU A 41 3.16 13.07 -10.82
CA GLU A 41 2.22 12.30 -11.65
C GLU A 41 2.95 11.22 -12.45
N ASN A 42 3.94 10.57 -11.84
CA ASN A 42 4.70 9.49 -12.46
C ASN A 42 3.76 8.36 -12.93
N GLN A 43 3.51 8.30 -14.24
CA GLN A 43 2.58 7.35 -14.84
C GLN A 43 3.02 5.90 -14.65
N TYR A 44 4.33 5.63 -14.52
CA TYR A 44 4.82 4.28 -14.23
C TYR A 44 4.50 3.86 -12.80
N LEU A 45 4.64 4.76 -11.83
CA LEU A 45 4.27 4.48 -10.44
C LEU A 45 2.76 4.30 -10.29
N ILE A 46 1.96 5.15 -10.96
CA ILE A 46 0.50 5.03 -10.99
C ILE A 46 0.10 3.66 -11.53
N ALA A 47 0.58 3.28 -12.73
CA ALA A 47 0.28 2.00 -13.34
C ALA A 47 0.77 0.81 -12.49
N LEU A 48 1.94 0.92 -11.86
CA LEU A 48 2.46 -0.13 -10.98
C LEU A 48 1.57 -0.33 -9.76
N ARG A 49 1.08 0.76 -9.13
CA ARG A 49 0.17 0.67 -7.98
C ARG A 49 -1.19 0.10 -8.38
N GLU A 50 -1.73 0.50 -9.52
CA GLU A 50 -2.98 -0.07 -10.05
C GLU A 50 -2.86 -1.57 -10.30
N LEU A 51 -1.76 -2.00 -10.93
CA LEU A 51 -1.47 -3.43 -11.16
C LEU A 51 -1.25 -4.18 -9.85
N LEU A 52 -0.55 -3.58 -8.89
CA LEU A 52 -0.28 -4.19 -7.59
C LEU A 52 -1.58 -4.39 -6.80
N LYS A 53 -2.42 -3.34 -6.74
CA LYS A 53 -3.77 -3.37 -6.16
C LYS A 53 -4.61 -4.48 -6.80
N TYR A 54 -4.69 -4.49 -8.13
CA TYR A 54 -5.46 -5.51 -8.86
C TYR A 54 -4.93 -6.93 -8.60
N THR A 55 -3.61 -7.14 -8.66
CA THR A 55 -2.99 -8.47 -8.54
C THR A 55 -3.09 -9.04 -7.13
N MET A 56 -3.09 -8.17 -6.13
CA MET A 56 -3.30 -8.51 -4.71
C MET A 56 -4.77 -8.50 -4.30
N GLN A 57 -5.69 -8.21 -5.23
CA GLN A 57 -7.13 -8.13 -4.98
C GLN A 57 -7.50 -7.13 -3.86
N ASP A 58 -6.71 -6.08 -3.71
CA ASP A 58 -6.85 -5.06 -2.66
C ASP A 58 -8.01 -4.10 -2.98
N GLN A 59 -9.24 -4.50 -2.65
CA GLN A 59 -10.46 -3.73 -2.99
C GLN A 59 -10.52 -2.37 -2.29
N TYR A 60 -9.99 -2.29 -1.07
CA TYR A 60 -10.10 -1.11 -0.21
C TYR A 60 -8.85 -0.23 -0.21
N ASP A 61 -7.90 -0.50 -1.12
CA ASP A 61 -6.68 0.30 -1.28
C ASP A 61 -5.74 0.28 -0.06
N TYR A 62 -5.71 -0.82 0.69
CA TYR A 62 -4.83 -0.99 1.85
C TYR A 62 -3.36 -0.81 1.51
N ILE A 63 -2.92 -1.16 0.29
CA ILE A 63 -1.55 -0.95 -0.17
C ILE A 63 -1.27 0.55 -0.35
N GLY A 64 -2.22 1.29 -0.93
CA GLY A 64 -2.13 2.75 -1.07
C GLY A 64 -2.11 3.44 0.29
N TRP A 65 -3.06 3.09 1.15
CA TRP A 65 -3.12 3.56 2.53
C TRP A 65 -1.81 3.24 3.28
N TRP A 66 -1.27 2.03 3.16
CA TRP A 66 -0.04 1.62 3.84
C TRP A 66 1.18 2.43 3.39
N LEU A 67 1.26 2.75 2.08
CA LEU A 67 2.37 3.54 1.54
C LEU A 67 2.32 5.01 1.96
N TYR A 68 1.12 5.60 2.06
CA TYR A 68 1.00 7.07 2.10
C TYR A 68 0.30 7.65 3.34
N GLU A 69 -0.57 6.89 4.01
CA GLU A 69 -1.38 7.39 5.12
C GLU A 69 -1.02 6.71 6.45
N ALA A 70 -0.72 5.41 6.40
CA ALA A 70 -0.35 4.61 7.56
C ALA A 70 0.90 5.12 8.33
N PRO A 71 1.93 5.73 7.70
CA PRO A 71 3.03 6.35 8.43
C PRO A 71 2.58 7.39 9.47
N ASP A 72 1.50 8.11 9.19
CA ASP A 72 0.91 9.12 10.08
C ASP A 72 -0.24 8.55 10.93
N ALA A 73 -0.93 7.50 10.45
CA ALA A 73 -2.08 6.88 11.11
C ALA A 73 -1.72 5.71 12.05
N GLY A 74 -0.46 5.25 12.08
CA GLY A 74 0.03 4.24 13.03
C GLY A 74 -0.13 2.78 12.59
N TYR A 75 -0.22 2.52 11.28
CA TYR A 75 -0.24 1.18 10.67
C TYR A 75 -1.22 0.15 11.25
N THR A 76 -2.23 0.57 12.00
CA THR A 76 -3.17 -0.35 12.66
C THR A 76 -4.52 -0.32 11.98
N VAL A 77 -5.00 -1.49 11.56
CA VAL A 77 -6.40 -1.68 11.13
C VAL A 77 -7.19 -2.36 12.24
N TRP A 78 -8.47 -2.02 12.37
CA TRP A 78 -9.33 -2.57 13.42
C TRP A 78 -10.77 -2.71 12.95
N TRP A 79 -11.47 -3.69 13.52
CA TRP A 79 -12.89 -3.97 13.29
C TRP A 79 -13.46 -4.78 14.46
N ASP A 80 -14.77 -4.84 14.59
CA ASP A 80 -15.43 -5.75 15.54
C ASP A 80 -15.77 -7.08 14.85
N ASP A 81 -15.50 -8.21 15.51
CA ASP A 81 -15.93 -9.53 15.04
C ASP A 81 -17.44 -9.75 15.23
N GLU A 82 -17.94 -10.92 14.80
CA GLU A 82 -19.37 -11.27 14.90
C GLU A 82 -19.90 -11.26 16.34
N ASP A 83 -19.03 -11.46 17.33
CA ASP A 83 -19.34 -11.43 18.76
C ASP A 83 -19.18 -10.02 19.38
N GLY A 84 -18.83 -9.01 18.57
CA GLY A 84 -18.63 -7.62 19.01
C GLY A 84 -17.31 -7.39 19.74
N LYS A 85 -16.32 -8.28 19.56
CA LYS A 85 -14.98 -8.10 20.10
C LYS A 85 -14.10 -7.38 19.08
N GLU A 86 -13.49 -6.30 19.53
CA GLU A 86 -12.54 -5.53 18.72
C GLU A 86 -11.29 -6.38 18.39
N ILE A 87 -11.03 -6.52 17.10
CA ILE A 87 -9.80 -7.06 16.53
C ILE A 87 -8.93 -5.88 16.07
N ARG A 88 -7.64 -5.94 16.40
CA ARG A 88 -6.63 -4.98 15.93
C ARG A 88 -5.48 -5.73 15.29
N VAL A 89 -5.07 -5.30 14.10
CA VAL A 89 -3.94 -5.89 13.37
C VAL A 89 -2.91 -4.80 13.12
N ASP A 90 -1.70 -5.03 13.61
CA ASP A 90 -0.54 -4.18 13.36
C ASP A 90 0.07 -4.57 12.01
N LEU A 91 0.06 -3.62 11.08
CA LEU A 91 0.58 -3.75 9.72
C LEU A 91 1.91 -3.01 9.55
N THR A 92 2.61 -2.60 10.63
CA THR A 92 3.86 -1.84 10.52
C THR A 92 4.89 -2.52 9.61
N GLU A 93 4.97 -3.84 9.70
CA GLU A 93 5.83 -4.63 8.82
C GLU A 93 5.12 -4.94 7.50
N PRO A 94 5.76 -4.76 6.32
CA PRO A 94 5.15 -5.04 5.02
C PRO A 94 4.77 -6.52 4.86
N GLY A 95 5.41 -7.41 5.63
CA GLY A 95 5.01 -8.82 5.72
C GLY A 95 3.64 -9.03 6.34
N ALA A 96 3.27 -8.23 7.34
CA ALA A 96 1.96 -8.27 7.97
C ALA A 96 0.88 -7.71 7.06
N LEU A 97 1.18 -6.65 6.29
CA LEU A 97 0.29 -6.18 5.21
C LEU A 97 0.01 -7.29 4.19
N TYR A 98 1.04 -8.02 3.75
CA TYR A 98 0.85 -9.13 2.82
C TYR A 98 -0.07 -10.20 3.41
N ASP A 99 0.19 -10.64 4.65
CA ASP A 99 -0.61 -11.67 5.32
C ASP A 99 -2.06 -11.20 5.48
N TYR A 100 -2.26 -9.93 5.87
CA TYR A 100 -3.58 -9.31 5.97
C TYR A 100 -4.34 -9.30 4.63
N LEU A 101 -3.67 -8.92 3.53
CA LEU A 101 -4.28 -8.91 2.21
C LEU A 101 -4.71 -10.32 1.77
N VAL A 102 -3.93 -11.33 2.12
CA VAL A 102 -4.22 -12.74 1.80
C VAL A 102 -5.35 -13.31 2.63
N GLU A 103 -5.38 -12.99 3.92
CA GLU A 103 -6.31 -13.60 4.87
C GLU A 103 -7.66 -12.86 4.94
N TYR A 104 -7.66 -11.53 4.82
CA TYR A 104 -8.84 -10.71 5.14
C TYR A 104 -9.29 -9.78 4.02
N ALA A 105 -8.39 -9.30 3.16
CA ALA A 105 -8.74 -8.32 2.12
C ALA A 105 -9.08 -8.95 0.76
N ALA A 106 -8.70 -10.20 0.52
CA ALA A 106 -9.15 -10.94 -0.65
C ALA A 106 -10.66 -11.20 -0.51
N PRO A 107 -11.48 -10.96 -1.55
CA PRO A 107 -12.90 -11.25 -1.46
C PRO A 107 -13.09 -12.72 -1.08
N GLU A 108 -13.88 -12.99 -0.03
CA GLU A 108 -14.44 -14.32 0.18
C GLU A 108 -15.01 -14.76 -1.17
N GLY A 109 -14.65 -15.96 -1.60
CA GLY A 109 -15.02 -16.48 -2.90
C GLY A 109 -16.47 -16.17 -3.19
N VAL A 110 -16.76 -15.71 -4.41
CA VAL A 110 -18.09 -15.85 -4.98
C VAL A 110 -18.51 -17.27 -4.66
N GLN A 111 -19.41 -17.44 -3.68
CA GLN A 111 -20.09 -18.70 -3.48
C GLN A 111 -20.73 -18.96 -4.85
N GLU A 112 -20.26 -20.01 -5.52
CA GLU A 112 -20.92 -20.57 -6.68
C GLU A 112 -22.28 -21.07 -6.19
N ASP A 113 -23.22 -20.14 -5.97
CA ASP A 113 -24.63 -20.45 -5.80
C ASP A 113 -25.16 -20.81 -7.18
N GLU A 114 -25.04 -22.11 -7.45
CA GLU A 114 -25.95 -22.98 -8.20
C GLU A 114 -26.84 -22.30 -9.26
N LEU A 115 -26.50 -22.54 -10.54
CA LEU A 115 -27.46 -22.55 -11.65
C LEU A 115 -28.00 -23.95 -11.88
#